data_AF-A0A942S5D7-F1
#
_entry.id   AF-A0A942S5D7-F1
#
_cell.length_a   1.000
_cell.length_b   1.000
_cell.length_c   1.000
_cell.angle_alpha   90.00
_cell.angle_beta   90.00
_cell.angle_gamma   90.00
#
_symmetry.space_group_name_H-M   'P 1'
#
loop_
_entity.id
_entity.type
_entity.pdbx_description
1 polymer ?
#
loop_
_entity_poly.entity_id
_entity_poly.type
_entity_poly.pdbx_seq_one_letter_code
_entity_poly.pdbx_strand_id
1 'polypeptide(L)'
;MSDNRHISIPFRIMDQLTSLTKFRNPYGNQEIELQEVRFEAGGTPMLRLRIRERGARFTIFDIDPVTAQFWAEEMQKWAAATLSPLDSTTGQET
;
A
#
# COMPACT_ATOMS: atom_id res chain seq x y z
N MET A 1 2.35 1.29 55.69
CA MET A 1 1.80 2.36 54.83
C MET A 1 2.90 2.76 53.86
N SER A 2 2.93 2.15 52.69
CA SER A 2 3.79 2.56 51.58
C SER A 2 2.93 2.47 50.34
N ASP A 3 2.50 3.63 49.87
CA ASP A 3 1.56 3.80 48.77
C ASP A 3 2.31 3.54 47.45
N ASN A 4 2.07 2.36 46.88
CA ASN A 4 2.67 1.90 45.64
C ASN A 4 1.90 2.55 44.49
N ARG A 5 2.19 3.83 44.23
CA ARG A 5 1.60 4.58 43.11
C ARG A 5 2.02 3.91 41.80
N HIS A 6 1.15 3.03 41.32
CA HIS A 6 1.14 2.48 39.99
C HIS A 6 0.95 3.67 39.04
N ILE A 7 2.05 4.16 38.46
CA ILE A 7 1.97 5.14 37.38
C ILE A 7 1.40 4.38 36.19
N SER A 8 0.07 4.45 36.03
CA SER A 8 -0.58 4.06 34.78
C SER A 8 -0.13 5.07 33.73
N ILE A 9 0.89 4.69 32.95
CA ILE A 9 1.33 5.46 31.79
C ILE A 9 0.09 5.60 30.89
N PRO A 10 -0.36 6.82 30.54
CA PRO A 10 -1.55 6.96 29.73
C PRO A 10 -1.32 6.26 28.39
N PHE A 11 -2.37 5.57 27.94
CA PHE A 11 -2.59 5.05 26.60
C PHE A 11 -1.76 5.83 25.57
N ARG A 12 -0.75 5.17 24.99
CA ARG A 12 0.14 5.81 24.02
C ARG A 12 -0.68 6.35 22.87
N ILE A 13 -0.45 7.62 22.56
CA ILE A 13 -0.81 8.26 21.31
C ILE A 13 -0.19 7.42 20.19
N MET A 14 -0.96 6.61 19.47
CA MET A 14 -0.45 5.70 18.43
C MET A 14 -1.28 5.84 17.17
N ASP A 15 -0.60 6.16 16.07
CA ASP A 15 -1.18 6.08 14.74
C ASP A 15 -1.77 4.69 14.51
N GLN A 16 -3.01 4.62 14.05
CA GLN A 16 -3.69 3.36 13.79
C GLN A 16 -3.28 2.86 12.40
N LEU A 17 -2.76 1.63 12.36
CA LEU A 17 -2.41 0.92 11.13
C LEU A 17 -3.44 -0.16 10.86
N THR A 18 -4.13 -0.06 9.73
CA THR A 18 -5.11 -1.05 9.28
C THR A 18 -4.59 -1.72 8.01
N SER A 19 -4.36 -3.04 8.03
CA SER A 19 -3.98 -3.78 6.83
C SER A 19 -5.18 -3.87 5.87
N LEU A 20 -4.99 -3.48 4.61
CA LEU A 20 -6.04 -3.45 3.58
C LEU A 20 -5.96 -4.67 2.67
N THR A 21 -4.76 -4.96 2.16
CA THR A 21 -4.53 -6.14 1.31
C THR A 21 -3.06 -6.52 1.27
N LYS A 22 -2.80 -7.79 0.99
CA LYS A 22 -1.45 -8.33 0.81
C LYS A 22 -1.41 -9.22 -0.43
N PHE A 23 -0.43 -9.00 -1.28
CA PHE A 23 -0.23 -9.76 -2.51
C PHE A 23 1.25 -9.90 -2.84
N ARG A 24 1.57 -10.75 -3.82
CA ARG A 24 2.94 -11.01 -4.25
C ARG A 24 3.13 -10.55 -5.68
N ASN A 25 4.19 -9.78 -5.92
CA ASN A 25 4.64 -9.50 -7.28
C ASN A 25 5.37 -10.74 -7.82
N PRO A 26 4.91 -11.35 -8.95
CA PRO A 26 5.57 -12.52 -9.53
C PRO A 26 7.01 -12.23 -9.95
N TYR A 27 7.30 -10.99 -10.35
CA TYR A 27 8.65 -10.54 -10.67
C TYR A 27 9.38 -10.14 -9.38
N GLY A 28 10.54 -10.76 -9.12
CA GLY A 28 11.41 -10.39 -7.99
C GLY A 28 11.01 -10.96 -6.62
N ASN A 29 9.94 -11.77 -6.51
CA ASN A 29 9.49 -12.37 -5.25
C ASN A 29 9.27 -11.33 -4.13
N GLN A 30 8.68 -10.18 -4.49
CA GLN A 30 8.37 -9.13 -3.53
C GLN A 30 6.99 -9.38 -2.91
N GLU A 31 6.91 -9.31 -1.58
CA GLU A 31 5.63 -9.26 -0.87
C GLU A 31 5.22 -7.80 -0.71
N ILE A 32 4.03 -7.45 -1.18
CA ILE A 32 3.47 -6.11 -1.11
C ILE A 32 2.28 -6.13 -0.17
N GLU A 33 2.24 -5.19 0.77
CA GLU A 33 1.13 -4.95 1.68
C GLU A 33 0.69 -3.50 1.58
N LEU A 34 -0.61 -3.28 1.41
CA LEU A 34 -1.23 -1.96 1.49
C LEU A 34 -1.85 -1.80 2.87
N GLN A 35 -1.59 -0.68 3.52
CA GLN A 35 -2.10 -0.36 4.86
C GLN A 35 -2.68 1.05 4.87
N GLU A 36 -3.76 1.28 5.60
CA GLU A 36 -4.21 2.62 5.95
C GLU A 36 -3.51 3.06 7.24
N VAL A 37 -2.95 4.27 7.21
CA VAL A 37 -2.38 4.94 8.38
C VAL A 37 -3.32 6.08 8.78
N ARG A 38 -3.86 6.04 9.98
CA ARG A 38 -4.64 7.14 10.57
C ARG A 38 -3.86 7.79 11.69
N PHE A 39 -3.53 9.06 11.52
CA PHE A 39 -2.84 9.84 12.54
C PHE A 39 -3.83 10.37 13.58
N GLU A 40 -3.52 10.17 14.85
CA GLU A 40 -4.40 10.54 15.96
C GLU A 40 -4.62 12.06 16.06
N ALA A 41 -3.64 12.86 15.61
CA ALA A 41 -3.72 14.33 15.58
C ALA A 41 -4.71 14.88 14.52
N GLY A 42 -5.53 14.03 13.90
CA GLY A 42 -6.50 14.42 12.87
C GLY A 42 -5.87 14.74 11.52
N GLY A 43 -4.67 14.21 11.27
CA GLY A 43 -3.99 14.35 9.98
C GLY A 43 -4.69 13.58 8.87
N THR A 44 -4.41 13.95 7.61
CA THR A 44 -4.92 13.24 6.43
C THR A 44 -4.54 11.76 6.52
N PRO A 45 -5.49 10.82 6.38
CA PRO A 45 -5.16 9.40 6.34
C PRO A 45 -4.28 9.10 5.14
N MET A 46 -3.26 8.27 5.32
CA MET A 46 -2.30 7.91 4.28
C MET A 46 -2.47 6.45 3.89
N LEU A 47 -2.26 6.16 2.62
CA LEU A 47 -2.06 4.80 2.13
C LEU A 47 -0.56 4.48 2.19
N ARG A 48 -0.20 3.53 3.04
CA ARG A 48 1.14 2.99 3.18
C ARG A 48 1.32 1.76 2.32
N LEU A 49 2.28 1.82 1.40
CA LEU A 49 2.80 0.69 0.64
C LEU A 49 4.01 0.12 1.37
N ARG A 50 3.96 -1.16 1.72
CA ARG A 50 5.08 -1.88 2.30
C ARG A 50 5.52 -2.99 1.36
N ILE A 51 6.73 -2.87 0.83
CA ILE A 51 7.32 -3.84 -0.08
C ILE A 51 8.45 -4.55 0.66
N ARG A 52 8.33 -5.86 0.85
CA ARG A 52 9.37 -6.72 1.40
C ARG A 52 10.05 -7.46 0.27
N GLU A 53 11.36 -7.29 0.17
CA GLU A 53 12.19 -7.98 -0.82
C GLU A 53 12.92 -9.17 -0.17
N ARG A 54 13.72 -9.89 -0.98
CA ARG A 54 14.56 -10.97 -0.46
C ARG A 54 15.52 -10.45 0.61
N GLY A 55 15.46 -11.08 1.79
CA GLY A 55 16.30 -10.74 2.94
C GLY A 55 15.62 -9.78 3.91
N ALA A 56 16.37 -8.81 4.42
CA ALA A 56 15.93 -7.85 5.44
C ALA A 56 15.57 -6.46 4.88
N ARG A 57 15.49 -6.32 3.55
CA ARG A 57 15.18 -5.05 2.89
C ARG A 57 13.67 -4.85 2.82
N PHE A 58 13.22 -3.69 3.26
CA PHE A 58 11.85 -3.26 3.14
C PHE A 58 11.81 -1.81 2.64
N THR A 59 10.88 -1.55 1.73
CA THR A 59 10.53 -0.20 1.29
C THR A 59 9.18 0.15 1.89
N ILE A 60 9.10 1.31 2.53
CA ILE A 60 7.85 1.89 3.00
C ILE A 60 7.67 3.20 2.26
N PHE A 61 6.50 3.41 1.68
CA PHE A 61 6.15 4.60 0.95
C PHE A 61 4.70 4.96 1.24
N ASP A 62 4.46 6.21 1.63
CA ASP A 62 3.13 6.70 2.01
C ASP A 62 2.64 7.71 0.97
N ILE A 63 1.38 7.60 0.57
CA ILE A 63 0.71 8.53 -0.33
C ILE A 63 -0.63 8.96 0.24
N ASP A 64 -1.02 10.20 -0.03
CA ASP A 64 -2.32 10.73 0.34
C ASP A 64 -3.43 10.22 -0.60
N PRO A 65 -4.72 10.42 -0.26
CA PRO A 65 -5.83 9.92 -1.07
C PRO A 65 -5.89 10.46 -2.50
N VAL A 66 -5.48 11.72 -2.75
CA VAL A 66 -5.49 12.31 -4.10
C VAL A 66 -4.41 11.67 -4.95
N THR A 67 -3.21 11.50 -4.40
CA THR A 67 -2.11 10.80 -5.07
C THR A 67 -2.46 9.32 -5.34
N ALA A 68 -3.10 8.64 -4.38
CA ALA A 68 -3.54 7.26 -4.54
C ALA A 68 -4.58 7.10 -5.66
N GLN A 69 -5.55 8.02 -5.76
CA GLN A 69 -6.53 8.04 -6.84
C GLN A 69 -5.85 8.19 -8.21
N PHE A 70 -4.92 9.14 -8.32
CA PHE A 70 -4.16 9.35 -9.55
C PHE A 70 -3.38 8.09 -9.96
N TRP A 71 -2.70 7.42 -9.03
CA TRP A 71 -2.01 6.16 -9.30
C TRP A 71 -2.95 5.08 -9.81
N ALA A 72 -4.11 4.91 -9.17
CA ALA A 72 -5.10 3.92 -9.56
C ALA A 72 -5.57 4.14 -11.01
N GLU A 73 -5.84 5.40 -11.39
CA GLU A 73 -6.26 5.76 -12.74
C GLU A 73 -5.18 5.48 -13.78
N GLU A 74 -3.93 5.91 -13.54
CA GLU A 74 -2.82 5.69 -14.48
C GLU A 74 -2.46 4.21 -14.63
N MET A 75 -2.45 3.46 -13.52
CA MET A 75 -2.23 2.01 -13.55
C MET A 75 -3.33 1.29 -14.35
N GLN A 76 -4.60 1.69 -14.17
CA GLN A 76 -5.71 1.13 -14.94
C GLN A 76 -5.61 1.45 -16.43
N LYS A 77 -5.28 2.70 -16.80
CA LYS A 77 -5.08 3.10 -18.20
C LYS A 77 -3.98 2.26 -18.85
N TRP A 78 -2.83 2.10 -18.17
CA TRP A 78 -1.72 1.30 -18.67
C TRP A 78 -2.08 -0.19 -18.81
N ALA A 79 -2.75 -0.76 -17.81
CA ALA A 79 -3.18 -2.16 -17.84
C ALA A 79 -4.18 -2.41 -18.96
N ALA A 80 -5.18 -1.55 -19.14
CA ALA A 80 -6.15 -1.65 -20.22
C ALA A 80 -5.49 -1.62 -21.61
N ALA A 81 -4.54 -0.71 -21.82
CA ALA A 81 -3.81 -0.62 -23.09
C ALA A 81 -2.92 -1.85 -23.37
N THR A 82 -2.33 -2.44 -22.33
CA THR A 82 -1.38 -3.55 -22.46
C THR A 82 -2.06 -4.93 -22.51
N LEU A 83 -3.20 -5.07 -21.82
CA LEU A 83 -4.01 -6.28 -21.79
C LEU A 83 -5.04 -6.32 -22.91
N SER A 84 -5.23 -5.22 -23.65
CA SER A 84 -6.01 -5.24 -24.89
C SER A 84 -5.38 -6.28 -25.81
N PRO A 85 -6.07 -7.39 -26.11
CA PRO A 85 -5.48 -8.48 -26.87
C PRO A 85 -5.04 -7.95 -28.22
N LEU A 86 -3.82 -8.32 -28.64
CA LEU A 86 -3.36 -8.36 -30.02
C LEU A 86 -4.51 -8.12 -31.02
N ASP A 87 -4.68 -6.88 -31.48
CA ASP A 87 -5.51 -6.58 -32.64
C ASP A 87 -4.89 -7.30 -33.83
N SER A 88 -5.41 -8.51 -34.09
CA SER A 88 -5.98 -8.90 -35.37
C SER A 88 -5.22 -8.43 -36.62
N THR A 89 -3.92 -8.74 -36.72
CA THR A 89 -3.24 -8.83 -38.02
C THR A 89 -3.02 -10.31 -38.36
N THR A 90 -4.12 -11.06 -38.48
CA THR A 90 -4.11 -12.29 -39.29
C THR A 90 -4.26 -11.84 -40.73
N GLY A 91 -3.32 -12.25 -41.57
CA GLY A 91 -3.19 -11.78 -42.95
C GLY A 91 -4.48 -11.88 -43.75
N GLN A 92 -4.83 -10.78 -44.42
CA GLN A 92 -5.57 -10.87 -45.67
C GLN A 92 -4.58 -11.34 -46.74
N GLU A 93 -4.49 -12.65 -46.95
CA GLU A 93 -4.12 -13.22 -48.25
C GLU A 93 -5.41 -13.42 -49.05
N THR A 94 -5.59 -12.62 -50.10
CA THR A 94 -6.33 -12.96 -51.33
C THR A 94 -5.69 -12.25 -52.50
#